data_AF-S4R5W3-F1
#
_entry.id   AF-S4R5W3-F1
#
_cell.length_a   1.000
_cell.length_b   1.000
_cell.length_c   1.000
_cell.angle_alpha   90.00
_cell.angle_beta   90.00
_cell.angle_gamma   90.00
#
_symmetry.space_group_name_H-M   'P 1'
#
loop_
_entity.id
_entity.type
_entity.pdbx_description
1 polymer ?
#
loop_
_entity_poly.entity_id
_entity_poly.type
_entity_poly.pdbx_seq_one_letter_code
_entity_poly.pdbx_strand_id
1 'polypeptide(L)'
;SEKYNMVALCFSMSREIAENLEGAARTRLKLIAAQPWDCSLEVTPELKSTLEQVLTFLKDAAESYKKESCMRQALSCVRLAKLVRLQLHMLASGQKVQLINLQGDDLARVACSLPKYYQVATVADAYGYKPHWAEVLHHQVVQQGNFSFFDDFKSRGHLESPIIQDVVNIYRKVEEPSAAHRDNMKKLLRHSWNVCLCLTYSMAFQCDFRDLAGEMLAHPGAKYYLNDTLAS
;
A
#
# COMPACT_ATOMS: atom_id res chain seq x y z
N SER A 1 -51.30 -1.93 6.73
CA SER A 1 -50.72 -0.84 5.91
C SER A 1 -49.75 0.05 6.69
N GLU A 2 -50.05 0.47 7.93
CA GLU A 2 -49.18 1.40 8.70
C GLU A 2 -47.85 0.81 9.18
N LYS A 3 -47.80 -0.47 9.59
CA LYS A 3 -46.54 -1.12 9.99
C LYS A 3 -45.51 -1.16 8.85
N TYR A 4 -45.96 -1.37 7.60
CA TYR A 4 -45.08 -1.35 6.43
C TYR A 4 -44.62 0.08 6.08
N ASN A 5 -45.45 1.10 6.32
CA ASN A 5 -45.06 2.50 6.15
C ASN A 5 -44.05 2.96 7.22
N MET A 6 -44.25 2.61 8.49
CA MET A 6 -43.29 2.93 9.56
C MET A 6 -41.94 2.24 9.34
N VAL A 7 -41.98 0.99 8.87
CA VAL A 7 -40.79 0.23 8.49
C VAL A 7 -40.11 0.86 7.26
N ALA A 8 -40.87 1.26 6.22
CA ALA A 8 -40.34 1.97 5.06
C ALA A 8 -39.75 3.35 5.42
N LEU A 9 -40.32 4.05 6.40
CA LEU A 9 -39.79 5.32 6.90
C LEU A 9 -38.45 5.12 7.64
N CYS A 10 -38.37 4.12 8.52
CA CYS A 10 -37.13 3.74 9.20
C CYS A 10 -36.02 3.29 8.23
N PHE A 11 -36.38 2.61 7.14
CA PHE A 11 -35.45 2.30 6.04
C PHE A 11 -35.02 3.60 5.33
N SER A 12 -35.96 4.46 4.92
CA SER A 12 -35.61 5.73 4.25
C SER A 12 -34.69 6.65 5.08
N MET A 13 -34.80 6.63 6.41
CA MET A 13 -33.94 7.43 7.29
C MET A 13 -32.52 6.87 7.44
N SER A 14 -32.31 5.56 7.29
CA SER A 14 -31.00 4.95 7.52
C SER A 14 -29.96 5.49 6.54
N ARG A 15 -30.37 5.81 5.31
CA ARG A 15 -29.51 6.46 4.32
C ARG A 15 -29.17 7.90 4.72
N GLU A 16 -30.16 8.70 5.11
CA GLU A 16 -29.93 10.09 5.52
C GLU A 16 -29.03 10.19 6.76
N ILE A 17 -29.22 9.29 7.73
CA ILE A 17 -28.33 9.16 8.89
C ILE A 17 -26.90 8.85 8.43
N ALA A 18 -26.73 7.91 7.49
CA ALA A 18 -25.42 7.55 6.96
C ALA A 18 -24.74 8.73 6.25
N GLU A 19 -25.46 9.44 5.39
CA GLU A 19 -24.97 10.61 4.65
C GLU A 19 -24.55 11.74 5.61
N ASN A 20 -25.34 11.97 6.67
CA ASN A 20 -25.02 12.96 7.70
C ASN A 20 -23.75 12.59 8.50
N LEU A 21 -23.62 11.32 8.93
CA LEU A 21 -22.46 10.83 9.66
C LEU A 21 -21.19 10.87 8.79
N GLU A 22 -21.29 10.44 7.53
CA GLU A 22 -20.19 10.53 6.56
C GLU A 22 -19.79 11.99 6.31
N GLY A 23 -20.77 12.88 6.15
CA GLY A 23 -20.54 14.32 5.99
C GLY A 23 -19.84 14.94 7.19
N ALA A 24 -20.24 14.59 8.41
CA ALA A 24 -19.58 15.01 9.65
C ALA A 24 -18.14 14.51 9.72
N ALA A 25 -17.90 13.23 9.41
CA ALA A 25 -16.57 12.63 9.36
C ALA A 25 -15.66 13.37 8.35
N ARG A 26 -16.14 13.60 7.13
CA ARG A 26 -15.38 14.30 6.08
C ARG A 26 -15.06 15.74 6.46
N THR A 27 -16.00 16.44 7.09
CA THR A 27 -15.80 17.82 7.55
C THR A 27 -14.69 17.88 8.60
N ARG A 28 -14.71 16.97 9.59
CA ARG A 28 -13.66 16.86 10.61
C ARG A 28 -12.30 16.54 10.01
N LEU A 29 -12.24 15.62 9.05
CA LEU A 29 -10.98 15.30 8.36
C LEU A 29 -10.42 16.50 7.60
N LYS A 30 -11.26 17.30 6.92
CA LYS A 30 -10.82 18.53 6.23
C LYS A 30 -10.23 19.55 7.20
N LEU A 31 -10.84 19.73 8.37
CA LEU A 31 -10.32 20.62 9.42
C LEU A 31 -8.95 20.17 9.93
N ILE A 32 -8.77 18.86 10.11
CA ILE A 32 -7.49 18.27 10.50
C ILE A 32 -6.41 18.56 9.45
N ALA A 33 -6.73 18.46 8.16
CA ALA A 33 -5.75 18.71 7.09
C ALA A 33 -5.40 20.20 6.89
N ALA A 34 -6.25 21.13 7.35
CA ALA A 34 -5.94 22.55 7.32
C ALA A 34 -4.91 22.96 8.39
N GLN A 35 -4.61 22.08 9.35
CA GLN A 35 -3.60 22.33 10.38
C GLN A 35 -2.22 21.90 9.87
N PRO A 36 -1.16 22.68 10.14
CA PRO A 36 0.19 22.31 9.74
C PRO A 36 0.63 21.04 10.47
N TRP A 37 1.01 20.01 9.72
CA TRP A 37 1.49 18.72 10.26
C TRP A 37 2.94 18.76 10.73
N ASP A 38 3.54 19.95 10.83
CA ASP A 38 4.95 20.15 11.10
C ASP A 38 5.39 19.53 12.43
N CYS A 39 6.70 19.31 12.56
CA CYS A 39 7.38 18.62 13.67
C CYS A 39 6.97 19.06 15.09
N SER A 40 6.28 20.19 15.24
CA SER A 40 5.73 20.72 16.48
C SER A 40 4.28 20.30 16.78
N LEU A 41 3.65 19.49 15.92
CA LEU A 41 2.43 18.77 16.28
C LEU A 41 2.84 17.72 17.31
N GLU A 42 2.94 18.15 18.56
CA GLU A 42 2.71 17.26 19.69
C GLU A 42 1.43 16.51 19.35
N VAL A 43 1.43 15.19 19.53
CA VAL A 43 0.21 14.38 19.34
C VAL A 43 -0.79 14.91 20.35
N THR A 44 -1.55 15.93 19.97
CA THR A 44 -2.45 16.57 20.92
C THR A 44 -3.52 15.54 21.25
N PRO A 45 -3.89 15.38 22.52
CA PRO A 45 -5.00 14.51 22.90
C PRO A 45 -6.26 14.85 22.11
N GLU A 46 -6.39 16.11 21.69
CA GLU A 46 -7.44 16.65 20.83
C GLU A 46 -7.44 16.05 19.41
N LEU A 47 -6.28 15.96 18.74
CA LEU A 47 -6.19 15.32 17.42
C LEU A 47 -6.60 13.84 17.51
N LYS A 48 -6.07 13.13 18.51
CA LYS A 48 -6.40 11.72 18.74
C LYS A 48 -7.90 11.53 18.98
N SER A 49 -8.48 12.33 19.86
CA SER A 49 -9.92 12.31 20.17
C SER A 49 -10.76 12.62 18.92
N THR A 50 -10.35 13.59 18.10
CA THR A 50 -11.06 13.93 16.87
C THR A 50 -11.01 12.77 15.85
N LEU A 51 -9.86 12.11 15.70
CA LEU A 51 -9.72 10.94 14.83
C LEU A 51 -10.51 9.74 15.34
N GLU A 52 -10.57 9.52 16.65
CA GLU A 52 -11.43 8.49 17.26
C GLU A 52 -12.91 8.77 17.01
N GLN A 53 -13.34 10.03 17.12
CA GLN A 53 -14.71 10.45 16.80
C GLN A 53 -15.04 10.22 15.31
N VAL A 54 -14.13 10.62 14.41
CA VAL A 54 -14.28 10.35 12.96
C VAL A 54 -14.42 8.86 12.70
N LEU A 55 -13.63 8.02 13.38
CA LEU A 55 -13.70 6.58 13.22
C LEU A 55 -15.07 6.02 13.63
N THR A 56 -15.65 6.52 14.73
CA THR A 56 -17.01 6.15 15.15
C THR A 56 -18.03 6.55 14.10
N PHE A 57 -18.01 7.80 13.62
CA PHE A 57 -18.92 8.26 12.57
C PHE A 57 -18.84 7.41 11.29
N LEU A 58 -17.63 7.02 10.86
CA LEU A 58 -17.46 6.19 9.66
C LEU A 58 -17.98 4.76 9.86
N LYS A 59 -17.85 4.18 11.05
CA LYS A 59 -18.41 2.85 11.37
C LYS A 59 -19.93 2.89 11.36
N ASP A 60 -20.50 3.86 12.06
CA ASP A 60 -21.95 4.04 12.18
C ASP A 60 -22.58 4.35 10.79
N ALA A 61 -21.90 5.16 9.97
CA ALA A 61 -22.29 5.40 8.58
C ALA A 61 -22.24 4.13 7.74
N ALA A 62 -21.17 3.34 7.84
CA ALA A 62 -21.04 2.08 7.09
C ALA A 62 -22.15 1.07 7.45
N GLU A 63 -22.47 0.94 8.74
CA GLU A 63 -23.57 0.09 9.20
C GLU A 63 -24.93 0.58 8.70
N SER A 64 -25.13 1.90 8.68
CA SER A 64 -26.38 2.51 8.20
C SER A 64 -26.55 2.37 6.68
N TYR A 65 -25.50 2.59 5.90
CA TYR A 65 -25.50 2.29 4.46
C TYR A 65 -25.72 0.79 4.17
N LYS A 66 -25.18 -0.10 4.99
CA LYS A 66 -25.39 -1.55 4.84
C LYS A 66 -26.86 -1.93 5.03
N LYS A 67 -27.58 -1.31 5.97
CA LYS A 67 -29.03 -1.54 6.17
C LYS A 67 -29.85 -1.20 4.93
N GLU A 68 -29.43 -0.17 4.19
CA GLU A 68 -30.04 0.29 2.93
C GLU A 68 -29.45 -0.37 1.68
N SER A 69 -28.66 -1.44 1.82
CA SER A 69 -27.98 -2.12 0.71
C SER A 69 -27.09 -1.21 -0.16
N CYS A 70 -26.67 -0.06 0.37
CA CYS A 70 -25.76 0.90 -0.27
C CYS A 70 -24.30 0.45 -0.12
N MET A 71 -23.96 -0.70 -0.70
CA MET A 71 -22.70 -1.40 -0.46
C MET A 71 -21.46 -0.59 -0.88
N ARG A 72 -21.56 0.23 -1.94
CA ARG A 72 -20.44 1.04 -2.40
C ARG A 72 -20.07 2.12 -1.38
N GLN A 73 -21.08 2.81 -0.84
CA GLN A 73 -20.90 3.82 0.20
C GLN A 73 -20.42 3.20 1.51
N ALA A 74 -21.01 2.07 1.92
CA ALA A 74 -20.55 1.32 3.08
C ALA A 74 -19.06 0.94 2.96
N LEU A 75 -18.65 0.43 1.79
CA LEU A 75 -17.25 0.08 1.53
C LEU A 75 -16.33 1.31 1.55
N SER A 76 -16.76 2.44 0.98
CA SER A 76 -16.03 3.72 1.05
C SER A 76 -15.80 4.15 2.50
N CYS A 77 -16.83 4.10 3.36
CA CYS A 77 -16.71 4.40 4.78
C CYS A 77 -15.74 3.45 5.49
N VAL A 78 -15.79 2.14 5.19
CA VAL A 78 -14.87 1.14 5.76
C VAL A 78 -13.42 1.41 5.36
N ARG A 79 -13.17 1.71 4.08
CA ARG A 79 -11.82 2.04 3.58
C ARG A 79 -11.24 3.27 4.27
N LEU A 80 -12.04 4.33 4.38
CA LEU A 80 -11.63 5.54 5.07
C LEU A 80 -11.43 5.29 6.58
N ALA A 81 -12.27 4.46 7.20
CA ALA A 81 -12.10 4.07 8.60
C ALA A 81 -10.78 3.30 8.83
N LYS A 82 -10.38 2.41 7.92
CA LYS A 82 -9.08 1.73 7.97
C LYS A 82 -7.91 2.71 7.88
N LEU A 83 -8.01 3.71 7.00
CA LEU A 83 -7.00 4.77 6.89
C LEU A 83 -6.89 5.59 8.19
N VAL A 84 -8.01 6.01 8.76
CA VAL A 84 -8.04 6.77 10.03
C VAL A 84 -7.48 5.93 11.18
N ARG A 85 -7.81 4.63 11.22
CA ARG A 85 -7.24 3.69 12.19
C ARG A 85 -5.73 3.55 12.03
N LEU A 86 -5.24 3.50 10.79
CA LEU A 86 -3.82 3.48 10.51
C LEU A 86 -3.14 4.77 10.98
N GLN A 87 -3.72 5.95 10.70
CA GLN A 87 -3.20 7.24 11.21
C GLN A 87 -3.06 7.22 12.73
N LEU A 88 -4.09 6.77 13.45
CA LEU A 88 -4.06 6.64 14.91
C LEU A 88 -2.92 5.71 15.39
N HIS A 89 -2.69 4.60 14.69
CA HIS A 89 -1.62 3.67 15.02
C HIS A 89 -0.22 4.26 14.80
N MET A 90 -0.03 5.01 13.70
CA MET A 90 1.23 5.71 13.41
C MET A 90 1.53 6.76 14.49
N LEU A 91 0.53 7.57 14.86
CA LEU A 91 0.64 8.56 15.93
C LEU A 91 1.00 7.91 17.27
N ALA A 92 0.35 6.80 17.63
CA ALA A 92 0.63 6.06 18.86
C ALA A 92 2.05 5.46 18.89
N SER A 93 2.61 5.16 17.72
CA SER A 93 3.97 4.62 17.56
C SER A 93 5.02 5.73 17.42
N GLY A 94 4.64 7.01 17.57
CA GLY A 94 5.52 8.17 17.45
C GLY A 94 5.90 8.55 16.01
N GLN A 95 5.32 7.88 15.00
CA GLN A 95 5.58 8.19 13.59
C GLN A 95 4.72 9.38 13.15
N LYS A 96 5.37 10.51 12.89
CA LYS A 96 4.73 11.77 12.46
C LYS A 96 4.48 11.81 10.94
N VAL A 97 3.89 10.75 10.39
CA VAL A 97 3.51 10.69 8.97
C VAL A 97 2.02 11.01 8.84
N GLN A 98 1.68 12.00 8.01
CA GLN A 98 0.30 12.28 7.64
C GLN A 98 -0.16 11.30 6.56
N LEU A 99 -1.29 10.66 6.79
CA LEU A 99 -1.95 9.74 5.86
C LEU A 99 -3.32 10.24 5.40
N ILE A 100 -3.85 11.28 6.05
CA ILE A 100 -5.18 11.83 5.82
C ILE A 100 -5.12 13.02 4.88
N ASN A 101 -6.07 13.04 3.93
CA ASN A 101 -6.23 14.04 2.88
C ASN A 101 -4.99 14.26 2.00
N LEU A 102 -4.25 13.19 1.71
CA LEU A 102 -3.16 13.21 0.74
C LEU A 102 -3.68 13.53 -0.67
N GLN A 103 -2.86 14.22 -1.48
CA GLN A 103 -3.18 14.58 -2.86
C GLN A 103 -2.02 14.21 -3.80
N GLY A 104 -2.34 13.79 -5.02
CA GLY A 104 -1.38 13.62 -6.12
C GLY A 104 -0.03 13.01 -5.72
N ASP A 105 1.03 13.79 -5.85
CA ASP A 105 2.42 13.39 -5.62
C ASP A 105 2.72 12.97 -4.17
N ASP A 106 1.93 13.44 -3.20
CA ASP A 106 2.09 13.05 -1.79
C ASP A 106 1.81 11.56 -1.58
N LEU A 107 0.89 10.97 -2.36
CA LEU A 107 0.57 9.55 -2.28
C LEU A 107 1.76 8.67 -2.69
N ALA A 108 2.47 9.05 -3.76
CA ALA A 108 3.65 8.32 -4.22
C ALA A 108 4.79 8.40 -3.20
N ARG A 109 5.05 9.61 -2.69
CA ARG A 109 6.06 9.86 -1.65
C ARG A 109 5.75 9.09 -0.36
N VAL A 110 4.52 9.16 0.13
CA VAL A 110 4.09 8.45 1.35
C VAL A 110 4.17 6.94 1.13
N ALA A 111 3.71 6.42 -0.01
CA ALA A 111 3.80 5.00 -0.32
C ALA A 111 5.24 4.47 -0.25
N CYS A 112 6.21 5.24 -0.75
CA CYS A 112 7.62 4.88 -0.64
C CYS A 112 8.14 4.94 0.80
N SER A 113 7.67 5.88 1.63
CA SER A 113 8.15 6.04 3.01
C SER A 113 7.62 5.02 4.02
N LEU A 114 6.52 4.32 3.70
CA LEU A 114 5.84 3.44 4.65
C LEU A 114 6.57 2.10 4.81
N PRO A 115 7.00 1.73 6.02
CA PRO A 115 7.88 0.57 6.25
C PRO A 115 7.18 -0.79 6.11
N LYS A 116 5.84 -0.85 6.05
CA LYS A 116 5.11 -2.12 6.00
C LYS A 116 4.14 -2.15 4.82
N TYR A 117 4.06 -3.29 4.14
CA TYR A 117 3.20 -3.48 2.98
C TYR A 117 1.73 -3.13 3.26
N TYR A 118 1.18 -3.60 4.39
CA TYR A 118 -0.23 -3.34 4.72
C TYR A 118 -0.54 -1.85 4.87
N GLN A 119 0.45 -1.03 5.24
CA GLN A 119 0.26 0.41 5.37
C GLN A 119 0.07 1.03 3.99
N VAL A 120 0.95 0.69 3.03
CA VAL A 120 0.83 1.12 1.63
C VAL A 120 -0.48 0.64 1.02
N ALA A 121 -0.84 -0.63 1.22
CA ALA A 121 -2.09 -1.20 0.73
C ALA A 121 -3.33 -0.50 1.31
N THR A 122 -3.30 -0.13 2.59
CA THR A 122 -4.40 0.60 3.25
C THR A 122 -4.56 2.00 2.66
N VAL A 123 -3.45 2.71 2.41
CA VAL A 123 -3.48 4.02 1.75
C VAL A 123 -4.01 3.88 0.32
N ALA A 124 -3.50 2.92 -0.45
CA ALA A 124 -3.95 2.64 -1.81
C ALA A 124 -5.46 2.38 -1.89
N ASP A 125 -5.99 1.49 -1.04
CA ASP A 125 -7.42 1.15 -1.00
C ASP A 125 -8.30 2.33 -0.57
N ALA A 126 -7.83 3.17 0.37
CA ALA A 126 -8.58 4.33 0.84
C ALA A 126 -8.71 5.46 -0.19
N TYR A 127 -7.67 5.69 -0.98
CA TYR A 127 -7.67 6.73 -2.01
C TYR A 127 -8.05 6.23 -3.41
N GLY A 128 -8.25 4.91 -3.59
CA GLY A 128 -8.37 4.32 -4.93
C GLY A 128 -7.10 4.50 -5.77
N TYR A 129 -5.95 4.65 -5.09
CA TYR A 129 -4.65 4.88 -5.70
C TYR A 129 -4.00 3.55 -6.05
N LYS A 130 -3.36 3.47 -7.23
CA LYS A 130 -2.57 2.31 -7.65
C LYS A 130 -1.08 2.63 -7.48
N PRO A 131 -0.39 2.09 -6.45
CA PRO A 131 1.03 2.36 -6.25
C PRO A 131 1.87 1.88 -7.42
N HIS A 132 2.91 2.64 -7.75
CA HIS A 132 3.95 2.18 -8.65
C HIS A 132 4.87 1.21 -7.88
N TRP A 133 4.48 -0.06 -7.84
CA TRP A 133 5.13 -1.05 -6.97
C TRP A 133 6.63 -1.20 -7.24
N ALA A 134 7.09 -0.99 -8.46
CA ALA A 134 8.51 -1.02 -8.79
C ALA A 134 9.31 0.05 -8.03
N GLU A 135 8.79 1.28 -7.94
CA GLU A 135 9.44 2.36 -7.18
C GLU A 135 9.42 2.08 -5.68
N VAL A 136 8.27 1.61 -5.15
CA VAL A 136 8.13 1.26 -3.73
C VAL A 136 9.09 0.13 -3.35
N LEU A 137 9.20 -0.92 -4.19
CA LEU A 137 10.11 -2.05 -3.96
C LEU A 137 11.57 -1.64 -4.10
N HIS A 138 11.91 -0.79 -5.07
CA HIS A 138 13.25 -0.26 -5.18
C HIS A 138 13.64 0.51 -3.91
N HIS A 139 12.75 1.39 -3.41
CA HIS A 139 13.02 2.15 -2.20
C HIS A 139 13.09 1.27 -0.93
N GLN A 140 12.05 0.48 -0.67
CA GLN A 140 11.97 -0.34 0.54
C GLN A 140 13.00 -1.48 0.55
N VAL A 141 13.17 -2.18 -0.56
CA VAL A 141 13.97 -3.42 -0.58
C VAL A 141 15.39 -3.15 -1.04
N VAL A 142 15.57 -2.47 -2.18
CA VAL A 142 16.91 -2.27 -2.76
C VAL A 142 17.69 -1.21 -2.00
N GLN A 143 17.07 -0.06 -1.70
CA GLN A 143 17.73 1.03 -0.97
C GLN A 143 17.79 0.79 0.54
N GLN A 144 16.68 0.41 1.18
CA GLN A 144 16.61 0.25 2.64
C GLN A 144 16.89 -1.18 3.15
N GLY A 145 16.92 -2.21 2.28
CA GLY A 145 17.14 -3.59 2.70
C GLY A 145 15.95 -4.21 3.46
N ASN A 146 14.75 -3.65 3.34
CA ASN A 146 13.55 -4.10 4.05
C ASN A 146 12.93 -5.34 3.39
N PHE A 147 13.52 -6.51 3.63
CA PHE A 147 13.03 -7.77 3.06
C PHE A 147 11.75 -8.29 3.71
N SER A 148 11.41 -7.88 4.93
CA SER A 148 10.11 -8.24 5.52
C SER A 148 8.95 -7.59 4.75
N PHE A 149 9.13 -6.36 4.25
CA PHE A 149 8.19 -5.75 3.31
C PHE A 149 8.05 -6.59 2.03
N PHE A 150 9.16 -7.06 1.46
CA PHE A 150 9.15 -7.87 0.25
C PHE A 150 8.42 -9.20 0.44
N ASP A 151 8.67 -9.89 1.55
CA ASP A 151 8.01 -11.15 1.87
C ASP A 151 6.49 -10.97 2.05
N ASP A 152 6.09 -9.91 2.76
CA ASP A 152 4.67 -9.53 2.87
C ASP A 152 4.05 -9.25 1.49
N PHE A 153 4.72 -8.46 0.64
CA PHE A 153 4.27 -8.14 -0.71
C PHE A 153 4.09 -9.40 -1.58
N LYS A 154 5.09 -10.29 -1.54
CA LYS A 154 5.10 -11.55 -2.29
C LYS A 154 3.99 -12.49 -1.82
N SER A 155 3.74 -12.58 -0.52
CA SER A 155 2.69 -13.45 0.05
C SER A 155 1.28 -13.12 -0.44
N ARG A 156 1.07 -11.90 -0.95
CA ARG A 156 -0.22 -11.43 -1.48
C ARG A 156 -0.40 -11.71 -2.98
N GLY A 157 0.58 -12.33 -3.64
CA GLY A 157 0.51 -12.69 -5.05
C GLY A 157 0.68 -11.53 -6.02
N HIS A 158 1.19 -10.38 -5.57
CA HIS A 158 1.40 -9.20 -6.42
C HIS A 158 2.75 -9.17 -7.15
N LEU A 159 3.62 -10.15 -6.91
CA LEU A 159 4.93 -10.19 -7.56
C LEU A 159 4.80 -10.78 -8.97
N GLU A 160 4.86 -9.91 -9.97
CA GLU A 160 4.77 -10.26 -11.39
C GLU A 160 6.09 -9.94 -12.12
N SER A 161 6.33 -10.63 -13.24
CA SER A 161 7.51 -10.43 -14.09
C SER A 161 7.73 -8.95 -14.49
N PRO A 162 6.72 -8.18 -14.94
CA PRO A 162 6.90 -6.77 -15.29
C PRO A 162 7.38 -5.90 -14.13
N ILE A 163 6.91 -6.16 -12.91
CA ILE A 163 7.31 -5.39 -11.73
C ILE A 163 8.80 -5.60 -11.43
N ILE A 164 9.29 -6.84 -11.54
CA ILE A 164 10.71 -7.15 -11.34
C ILE A 164 11.57 -6.47 -12.42
N GLN A 165 11.12 -6.52 -13.68
CA GLN A 165 11.79 -5.84 -14.79
C GLN A 165 11.91 -4.33 -14.54
N ASP A 166 10.83 -3.70 -14.07
CA ASP A 166 10.82 -2.27 -13.78
C ASP A 166 11.73 -1.90 -12.60
N VAL A 167 11.79 -2.73 -11.55
CA VAL A 167 12.76 -2.55 -10.44
C VAL A 167 14.20 -2.58 -10.97
N VAL A 168 14.51 -3.51 -11.89
CA VAL A 168 15.83 -3.60 -12.53
C VAL A 168 16.12 -2.38 -13.38
N ASN A 169 15.14 -1.91 -14.15
CA ASN A 169 15.27 -0.70 -14.96
C ASN A 169 15.55 0.54 -14.10
N ILE A 170 14.89 0.66 -12.93
CA ILE A 170 15.15 1.74 -11.97
C ILE A 170 16.57 1.63 -11.42
N TYR A 171 16.96 0.43 -10.96
CA TYR A 171 18.28 0.17 -10.39
C TYR A 171 19.42 0.48 -11.37
N ARG A 172 19.27 0.13 -12.66
CA ARG A 172 20.29 0.38 -13.70
C ARG A 172 20.53 1.86 -14.01
N LYS A 173 19.58 2.74 -13.65
CA LYS A 173 19.74 4.20 -13.78
C LYS A 173 20.56 4.81 -12.64
N VAL A 174 20.89 4.04 -11.61
CA VAL A 174 21.74 4.48 -10.51
C VAL A 174 23.20 4.39 -10.97
N GLU A 175 23.88 5.53 -11.09
CA GLU A 175 25.25 5.61 -11.62
C GLU A 175 26.26 4.85 -10.75
N GLU A 176 26.15 4.96 -9.42
CA GLU A 176 27.06 4.31 -8.47
C GLU A 176 26.32 3.69 -7.27
N PRO A 177 25.75 2.48 -7.43
CA PRO A 177 25.10 1.81 -6.31
C PRO A 177 26.12 1.42 -5.24
N SER A 178 25.78 1.60 -3.96
CA SER A 178 26.65 1.14 -2.87
C SER A 178 26.71 -0.40 -2.82
N ALA A 179 27.69 -0.95 -2.10
CA ALA A 179 27.79 -2.41 -1.91
C ALA A 179 26.49 -3.00 -1.32
N ALA A 180 25.87 -2.33 -0.34
CA ALA A 180 24.60 -2.75 0.23
C ALA A 180 23.46 -2.73 -0.80
N HIS A 181 23.38 -1.71 -1.67
CA HIS A 181 22.38 -1.66 -2.74
C HIS A 181 22.55 -2.83 -3.73
N ARG A 182 23.80 -3.13 -4.12
CA ARG A 182 24.14 -4.29 -4.96
C ARG A 182 23.71 -5.60 -4.32
N ASP A 183 24.05 -5.80 -3.04
CA ASP A 183 23.73 -7.04 -2.32
C ASP A 183 22.22 -7.22 -2.13
N ASN A 184 21.51 -6.15 -1.79
CA ASN A 184 20.05 -6.16 -1.72
C ASN A 184 19.42 -6.50 -3.06
N MET A 185 19.92 -5.93 -4.16
CA MET A 185 19.41 -6.23 -5.50
C MET A 185 19.63 -7.70 -5.87
N LYS A 186 20.82 -8.24 -5.61
CA LYS A 186 21.10 -9.68 -5.80
C LYS A 186 20.16 -10.54 -4.96
N LYS A 187 19.93 -10.18 -3.70
CA LYS A 187 19.03 -10.91 -2.80
C LYS A 187 17.58 -10.84 -3.28
N LEU A 188 17.10 -9.69 -3.77
CA LEU A 188 15.76 -9.55 -4.36
C LEU A 188 15.58 -10.49 -5.56
N LEU A 189 16.55 -10.53 -6.48
CA LEU A 189 16.53 -11.43 -7.63
C LEU A 189 16.52 -12.90 -7.19
N ARG A 190 17.38 -13.29 -6.23
CA ARG A 190 17.37 -14.65 -5.64
C ARG A 190 16.00 -15.01 -5.06
N HIS A 191 15.37 -14.12 -4.31
CA HIS A 191 14.03 -14.36 -3.74
C HIS A 191 12.92 -14.41 -4.81
N SER A 192 13.16 -13.82 -5.99
CA SER A 192 12.23 -13.77 -7.12
C SER A 192 12.36 -14.95 -8.10
N TRP A 193 13.38 -15.79 -7.91
CA TRP A 193 13.65 -17.00 -8.71
C TRP A 193 12.40 -17.82 -9.02
N ASN A 194 11.57 -18.06 -8.00
CA ASN A 194 10.38 -18.92 -8.10
C ASN A 194 9.23 -18.29 -8.89
N VAL A 195 9.29 -16.98 -9.18
CA VAL A 195 8.26 -16.27 -9.95
C VAL A 195 8.59 -16.28 -11.43
N CYS A 196 9.84 -16.03 -11.80
CA CYS A 196 10.25 -16.06 -13.21
C CYS A 196 11.78 -16.26 -13.34
N LEU A 197 12.20 -17.51 -13.52
CA LEU A 197 13.62 -17.85 -13.65
C LEU A 197 14.29 -17.17 -14.86
N CYS A 198 13.62 -17.17 -16.02
CA CYS A 198 14.18 -16.62 -17.27
C CYS A 198 14.39 -15.11 -17.16
N LEU A 199 13.42 -14.38 -16.62
CA LEU A 199 13.57 -12.97 -16.32
C LEU A 199 14.73 -12.77 -15.35
N THR A 200 14.73 -13.46 -14.21
CA THR A 200 15.74 -13.28 -13.16
C THR A 200 17.17 -13.52 -13.68
N TYR A 201 17.38 -14.51 -14.55
CA TYR A 201 18.67 -14.78 -15.20
C TYR A 201 19.07 -13.66 -16.16
N SER A 202 18.16 -13.25 -17.05
CA SER A 202 18.42 -12.13 -17.97
C SER A 202 18.70 -10.83 -17.22
N MET A 203 18.05 -10.59 -16.08
CA MET A 203 18.25 -9.43 -15.22
C MET A 203 19.60 -9.50 -14.49
N ALA A 204 20.00 -10.68 -14.00
CA ALA A 204 21.32 -10.87 -13.38
C ALA A 204 22.44 -10.56 -14.38
N PHE A 205 22.28 -10.97 -15.65
CA PHE A 205 23.19 -10.62 -16.72
C PHE A 205 23.18 -9.10 -17.02
N GLN A 206 22.01 -8.47 -17.10
CA GLN A 206 21.89 -7.02 -17.31
C GLN A 206 22.50 -6.18 -16.17
N CYS A 207 22.61 -6.73 -14.96
CA CYS A 207 23.25 -6.10 -13.80
C CYS A 207 24.72 -6.51 -13.60
N ASP A 208 25.31 -7.30 -14.51
CA ASP A 208 26.67 -7.88 -14.41
C ASP A 208 26.90 -8.71 -13.12
N PHE A 209 25.85 -9.35 -12.60
CA PHE A 209 25.92 -10.25 -11.43
C PHE A 209 26.29 -11.67 -11.87
N ARG A 210 27.57 -11.84 -12.26
CA ARG A 210 28.09 -13.12 -12.79
C ARG A 210 28.03 -14.27 -11.80
N ASP A 211 28.23 -13.97 -10.52
CA ASP A 211 28.07 -14.91 -9.41
C ASP A 211 26.65 -15.46 -9.34
N LEU A 212 25.66 -14.57 -9.38
CA LEU A 212 24.25 -14.94 -9.35
C LEU A 212 23.85 -15.71 -10.63
N ALA A 213 24.31 -15.28 -11.80
CA ALA A 213 24.05 -15.98 -13.05
C ALA A 213 24.65 -17.40 -13.05
N GLY A 214 25.85 -17.58 -12.49
CA GLY A 214 26.49 -18.89 -12.31
C GLY A 214 25.71 -19.81 -11.38
N GLU A 215 25.27 -19.32 -10.22
CA GLU A 215 24.40 -20.05 -9.29
C GLU A 215 23.10 -20.49 -9.97
N MET A 216 22.51 -19.63 -10.80
CA MET A 216 21.28 -19.93 -11.53
C MET A 216 21.45 -21.03 -12.57
N LEU A 217 22.55 -21.01 -13.32
CA LEU A 217 22.87 -22.04 -14.33
C LEU A 217 23.14 -23.41 -13.72
N ALA A 218 23.68 -23.45 -12.50
CA ALA A 218 23.95 -24.69 -11.77
C ALA A 218 22.67 -25.37 -11.23
N HIS A 219 21.52 -24.70 -11.27
CA HIS A 219 20.30 -25.24 -10.70
C HIS A 219 19.70 -26.35 -11.57
N PRO A 220 19.16 -27.44 -10.98
CA PRO A 220 18.64 -28.59 -11.73
C PRO A 220 17.56 -28.23 -12.77
N GLY A 221 16.79 -27.18 -12.47
CA GLY A 221 15.81 -26.64 -13.39
C GLY A 221 16.42 -26.01 -14.64
N ALA A 222 17.58 -25.33 -14.54
CA ALA A 222 18.18 -24.45 -15.54
C ALA A 222 18.31 -25.07 -16.95
N LYS A 223 18.52 -26.40 -16.99
CA LYS A 223 18.66 -27.19 -18.22
C LYS A 223 17.41 -27.15 -19.12
N TYR A 224 16.21 -27.09 -18.55
CA TYR A 224 14.97 -26.93 -19.32
C TYR A 224 14.84 -25.50 -19.88
N TYR A 225 15.44 -24.50 -19.24
CA TYR A 225 15.32 -23.08 -19.58
C TYR A 225 16.31 -22.60 -20.65
N LEU A 226 17.53 -23.15 -20.68
CA LEU A 226 18.51 -22.86 -21.73
C LEU A 226 18.05 -23.40 -23.09
N ASN A 227 17.32 -24.52 -23.11
CA ASN A 227 16.80 -25.10 -24.35
C ASN A 227 15.74 -24.21 -25.01
N ASP A 228 14.84 -23.56 -24.25
CA ASP A 228 13.81 -22.66 -24.82
C ASP A 228 14.41 -21.32 -25.30
N THR A 229 15.48 -20.84 -24.67
CA THR A 229 16.12 -19.55 -25.02
C THR A 229 17.18 -19.67 -26.12
N LEU A 230 17.74 -20.86 -26.34
CA LEU A 230 18.65 -21.14 -27.46
C LEU A 230 17.93 -21.67 -28.72
N ALA A 231 16.66 -22.08 -28.58
CA ALA A 231 15.81 -22.53 -29.69
C ALA A 231 14.90 -21.43 -30.27
N SER A 232 14.98 -20.21 -29.73
CA SER A 232 14.26 -19.00 -30.18
C SER A 232 15.25 -17.95 -30.70
#